data_AF-A0A8D8BG10-F1
#
_entry.id   AF-A0A8D8BG10-F1
#
_cell.length_a   1.000
_cell.length_b   1.000
_cell.length_c   1.000
_cell.angle_alpha   90.00
_cell.angle_beta   90.00
_cell.angle_gamma   90.00
#
_symmetry.space_group_name_H-M   'P 1'
#
loop_
_entity.id
_entity.type
_entity.pdbx_description
1 polymer ?
#
loop_
_entity_poly.entity_id
_entity_poly.type
_entity_poly.pdbx_seq_one_letter_code
_entity_poly.pdbx_strand_id
1 'polypeptide(L)'
;MPKLNRFNPQNPKPLPDRCLKVLLVADPQILGNTFDTKLYWPLANYDSDRHLSRTYRRALQHTTPDVICFLGDLMDEGSVATDVQYDEYFARFADIFTQPTADTLMIYIPGDNDLGRDGLEPISAENVQRFRQYFAEQPSWELLGRAKFYNINRVSMTLPPADDLNYDAQSRSIFLSHMSLLKSAGEFSAQAVDAFRPDVIFSANDHSSKVATVPKSRLLMEDITHSPLNVDRSKRHDVSVFDLASLRLQQRLLEILVPTCSYRMGAMKIGYGYAVLDGDTLKYTVLWTAQRYYQLASYSLLIIPLKLLCGQIWCALFKRYWCCCRPRNRTPYLPLHTN
;
A
#
# COMPACT_ATOMS: atom_id res chain seq x y z
N MET A 1 -28.59 -18.58 21.37
CA MET A 1 -28.89 -17.51 20.39
C MET A 1 -29.15 -16.21 21.13
N PRO A 2 -28.21 -15.25 21.17
CA PRO A 2 -28.46 -13.94 21.72
C PRO A 2 -29.11 -13.03 20.67
N LYS A 3 -30.17 -12.32 21.08
CA LYS A 3 -30.96 -11.40 20.25
C LYS A 3 -30.24 -10.06 20.11
N LEU A 4 -30.14 -9.55 18.88
CA LEU A 4 -29.72 -8.17 18.59
C LEU A 4 -30.74 -7.17 19.17
N ASN A 5 -30.26 -6.22 19.97
CA ASN A 5 -31.07 -5.11 20.49
C ASN A 5 -31.39 -4.10 19.37
N ARG A 6 -32.65 -3.64 19.35
CA ARG A 6 -33.16 -2.60 18.44
C ARG A 6 -32.47 -1.26 18.73
N PHE A 7 -31.95 -0.63 17.67
CA PHE A 7 -31.49 0.76 17.68
C PHE A 7 -32.70 1.71 17.88
N ASN A 8 -32.57 2.65 18.80
CA ASN A 8 -33.48 3.76 19.00
C ASN A 8 -32.81 5.02 18.40
N PRO A 9 -33.40 5.71 17.42
CA PRO A 9 -32.78 6.89 16.82
C PRO A 9 -32.93 8.10 17.75
N GLN A 10 -31.87 8.41 18.50
CA GLN A 10 -31.72 9.75 19.06
C GLN A 10 -31.20 10.67 17.95
N ASN A 11 -31.86 11.82 17.77
CA ASN A 11 -31.42 12.89 16.85
C ASN A 11 -29.91 13.15 16.99
N PRO A 12 -29.15 13.19 15.87
CA PRO A 12 -27.71 13.41 15.97
C PRO A 12 -27.44 14.81 16.51
N LYS A 13 -26.69 14.87 17.61
CA LYS A 13 -26.03 16.11 18.05
C LYS A 13 -25.15 16.61 16.89
N PRO A 14 -25.06 17.93 16.63
CA PRO A 14 -24.10 18.47 15.69
C PRO A 14 -22.70 18.01 16.11
N LEU A 15 -22.00 17.32 15.22
CA LEU A 15 -20.66 16.82 15.45
C LEU A 15 -19.70 18.03 15.50
N PRO A 16 -18.82 18.13 16.50
CA PRO A 16 -17.88 19.25 16.59
C PRO A 16 -16.95 19.27 15.37
N ASP A 17 -16.66 20.48 14.87
CA ASP A 17 -15.69 20.81 13.81
C ASP A 17 -14.31 20.21 14.11
N ARG A 18 -14.10 18.97 13.68
CA ARG A 18 -12.78 18.32 13.71
C ARG A 18 -12.40 17.92 12.30
N CYS A 19 -11.20 18.35 11.91
CA CYS A 19 -10.57 17.96 10.65
C CYS A 19 -10.65 16.46 10.43
N LEU A 20 -11.01 16.05 9.21
CA LEU A 20 -11.01 14.66 8.78
C LEU A 20 -9.58 14.25 8.40
N LYS A 21 -9.02 13.27 9.12
CA LYS A 21 -7.67 12.74 8.88
C LYS A 21 -7.75 11.42 8.13
N VAL A 22 -7.18 11.40 6.92
CA VAL A 22 -7.21 10.24 6.02
C VAL A 22 -5.78 9.74 5.81
N LEU A 23 -5.52 8.48 6.17
CA LEU A 23 -4.30 7.78 5.81
C LEU A 23 -4.53 7.01 4.51
N LEU A 24 -3.62 7.17 3.55
CA LEU A 24 -3.71 6.57 2.22
C LEU A 24 -2.59 5.51 2.08
N VAL A 25 -2.99 4.27 1.84
CA VAL A 25 -2.11 3.11 1.69
C VAL A 25 -2.23 2.62 0.25
N ALA A 26 -1.20 2.84 -0.57
CA ALA A 26 -1.19 2.43 -1.96
C ALA A 26 -0.22 1.26 -2.20
N ASP A 27 -0.62 0.34 -3.07
CA ASP A 27 0.15 -0.78 -3.59
C ASP A 27 0.98 -1.51 -2.50
N PRO A 28 0.36 -1.97 -1.39
CA PRO A 28 1.10 -2.72 -0.39
C PRO A 28 1.65 -4.04 -0.97
N GLN A 29 0.96 -4.63 -1.96
CA GLN A 29 1.36 -5.81 -2.73
C GLN A 29 2.06 -6.84 -1.85
N ILE A 30 1.30 -7.38 -0.88
CA ILE A 30 1.85 -8.47 -0.07
C ILE A 30 2.19 -9.62 -1.00
N LEU A 31 3.43 -10.09 -0.89
CA LEU A 31 3.97 -11.08 -1.82
C LEU A 31 3.26 -12.43 -1.66
N GLY A 32 2.94 -13.05 -2.79
CA GLY A 32 2.42 -14.41 -2.85
C GLY A 32 3.50 -15.49 -2.80
N ASN A 33 3.19 -16.66 -3.33
CA ASN A 33 4.08 -17.82 -3.43
C ASN A 33 3.93 -18.58 -4.76
N THR A 34 3.18 -18.04 -5.72
CA THR A 34 2.94 -18.68 -7.02
C THR A 34 4.10 -18.44 -7.98
N PHE A 35 4.55 -17.19 -8.10
CA PHE A 35 5.56 -16.81 -9.09
C PHE A 35 7.00 -16.85 -8.55
N ASP A 36 7.23 -16.54 -7.27
CA ASP A 36 8.57 -16.64 -6.65
C ASP A 36 8.81 -18.04 -6.06
N THR A 37 9.38 -18.93 -6.87
CA THR A 37 9.74 -20.31 -6.47
C THR A 37 11.15 -20.43 -5.91
N LYS A 38 11.85 -19.31 -5.67
CA LYS A 38 13.24 -19.33 -5.22
C LYS A 38 13.33 -19.74 -3.75
N LEU A 39 14.46 -20.35 -3.37
CA LEU A 39 14.71 -20.82 -2.00
C LEU A 39 14.56 -19.73 -0.92
N TYR A 40 14.78 -18.46 -1.28
CA TYR A 40 14.70 -17.34 -0.34
C TYR A 40 13.32 -16.68 -0.26
N TRP A 41 12.33 -17.13 -1.03
CA TRP A 41 10.97 -16.59 -1.04
C TRP A 41 10.34 -16.44 0.38
N PRO A 42 10.43 -17.42 1.31
CA PRO A 42 9.84 -17.26 2.64
C PRO A 42 10.46 -16.10 3.43
N LEU A 43 11.78 -15.91 3.28
CA LEU A 43 12.50 -14.80 3.87
C LEU A 43 12.09 -13.47 3.21
N ALA A 44 11.83 -13.50 1.90
CA ALA A 44 11.37 -12.34 1.16
C ALA A 44 9.98 -11.87 1.65
N ASN A 45 9.04 -12.80 1.84
CA ASN A 45 7.72 -12.53 2.40
C ASN A 45 7.83 -12.01 3.83
N TYR A 46 8.57 -12.70 4.70
CA TYR A 46 8.79 -12.28 6.07
C TYR A 46 9.36 -10.86 6.17
N ASP A 47 10.37 -10.52 5.36
CA ASP A 47 10.96 -9.19 5.40
C ASP A 47 9.99 -8.10 4.91
N SER A 48 9.23 -8.41 3.86
CA SER A 48 8.25 -7.49 3.28
C SER A 48 7.13 -7.20 4.28
N ASP A 49 6.51 -8.25 4.82
CA ASP A 49 5.43 -8.17 5.80
C ASP A 49 5.87 -7.41 7.06
N ARG A 50 7.07 -7.73 7.55
CA ARG A 50 7.66 -7.04 8.70
C ARG A 50 7.95 -5.57 8.42
N HIS A 51 8.41 -5.25 7.21
CA HIS A 51 8.63 -3.85 6.81
C HIS A 51 7.31 -3.10 6.83
N LEU A 52 6.31 -3.58 6.09
CA LEU A 52 4.97 -3.00 5.98
C LEU A 52 4.33 -2.83 7.36
N SER A 53 4.31 -3.87 8.20
CA SER A 53 3.71 -3.84 9.54
C SER A 53 4.38 -2.78 10.43
N ARG A 54 5.70 -2.61 10.33
CA ARG A 54 6.43 -1.62 11.14
C ARG A 54 6.19 -0.20 10.67
N THR A 55 6.22 0.03 9.36
CA THR A 55 6.05 1.37 8.80
C THR A 55 4.60 1.83 8.90
N TYR A 56 3.64 0.92 8.70
CA TYR A 56 2.22 1.18 8.90
C TYR A 56 1.91 1.54 10.37
N ARG A 57 2.40 0.75 11.33
CA ARG A 57 2.22 1.05 12.77
C ARG A 57 2.77 2.42 13.15
N ARG A 58 3.91 2.82 12.58
CA ARG A 58 4.48 4.17 12.79
C ARG A 58 3.62 5.26 12.16
N ALA A 59 3.09 5.04 10.96
CA ALA A 59 2.16 5.96 10.33
C ALA A 59 0.91 6.16 11.19
N LEU A 60 0.29 5.07 11.66
CA LEU A 60 -0.86 5.11 12.57
C LEU A 60 -0.58 5.90 13.86
N GLN A 61 0.54 5.63 14.51
CA GLN A 61 0.95 6.33 15.74
C GLN A 61 1.13 7.83 15.52
N HIS A 62 1.60 8.23 14.33
CA HIS A 62 1.83 9.62 14.00
C HIS A 62 0.55 10.36 13.61
N THR A 63 -0.34 9.72 12.84
CA THR A 63 -1.49 10.40 12.22
C THR A 63 -2.78 10.25 13.00
N THR A 64 -2.97 9.15 13.74
CA THR A 64 -4.23 8.80 14.43
C THR A 64 -5.45 9.01 13.51
N PRO A 65 -5.50 8.34 12.35
CA PRO A 65 -6.43 8.67 11.28
C PRO A 65 -7.88 8.31 11.64
N ASP A 66 -8.83 9.08 11.13
CA ASP A 66 -10.25 8.76 11.25
C ASP A 66 -10.67 7.77 10.14
N VAL A 67 -9.99 7.81 8.98
CA VAL A 67 -10.21 6.91 7.83
C VAL A 67 -8.87 6.40 7.29
N ILE A 68 -8.82 5.14 6.89
CA ILE A 68 -7.69 4.54 6.17
C ILE A 68 -8.20 4.00 4.83
N CYS A 69 -7.69 4.53 3.72
CA CYS A 69 -8.03 4.05 2.39
C CYS A 69 -6.88 3.24 1.80
N PHE A 70 -7.17 2.00 1.43
CA PHE A 70 -6.27 1.11 0.70
C PHE A 70 -6.60 1.19 -0.79
N LEU A 71 -5.66 1.68 -1.59
CA LEU A 71 -5.85 2.12 -2.97
C LEU A 71 -5.46 1.06 -4.01
N GLY A 72 -5.92 -0.18 -3.80
CA GLY A 72 -5.68 -1.29 -4.71
C GLY A 72 -4.29 -1.90 -4.61
N ASP A 73 -4.14 -2.99 -5.35
CA ASP A 73 -2.98 -3.86 -5.37
C ASP A 73 -2.60 -4.30 -3.95
N LEU A 74 -3.61 -4.85 -3.26
CA LEU A 74 -3.49 -5.29 -1.89
C LEU A 74 -2.60 -6.53 -1.81
N MET A 75 -2.81 -7.45 -2.74
CA MET A 75 -2.02 -8.66 -2.93
C MET A 75 -1.29 -8.61 -4.27
N ASP A 76 -0.06 -9.14 -4.32
CA ASP A 76 0.72 -9.21 -5.56
C ASP A 76 0.15 -10.24 -6.57
N GLU A 77 -0.55 -11.26 -6.07
CA GLU A 77 -1.04 -12.40 -6.86
C GLU A 77 -2.54 -12.67 -6.60
N GLY A 78 -3.32 -11.66 -6.21
CA GLY A 78 -4.73 -11.83 -5.82
C GLY A 78 -5.62 -12.39 -6.94
N SER A 79 -5.33 -12.03 -8.19
CA SER A 79 -6.03 -12.43 -9.40
C SER A 79 -5.84 -13.90 -9.77
N VAL A 80 -4.71 -14.51 -9.41
CA VAL A 80 -4.32 -15.88 -9.81
C VAL A 80 -4.28 -16.86 -8.65
N ALA A 81 -4.38 -16.38 -7.41
CA ALA A 81 -4.38 -17.22 -6.22
C ALA A 81 -5.54 -18.23 -6.25
N THR A 82 -5.24 -19.47 -5.84
CA THR A 82 -6.27 -20.43 -5.41
C THR A 82 -6.94 -19.94 -4.13
N ASP A 83 -8.10 -20.48 -3.77
CA ASP A 83 -8.81 -20.07 -2.55
C ASP A 83 -7.97 -20.24 -1.29
N VAL A 84 -7.19 -21.33 -1.20
CA VAL A 84 -6.27 -21.59 -0.08
C VAL A 84 -5.17 -20.53 -0.01
N GLN A 85 -4.56 -20.17 -1.15
CA GLN A 85 -3.56 -19.12 -1.20
C GLN A 85 -4.16 -17.76 -0.84
N TYR A 86 -5.36 -17.46 -1.33
CA TYR A 86 -6.04 -16.20 -1.06
C TYR A 86 -6.35 -16.05 0.44
N ASP A 87 -6.81 -17.11 1.10
CA ASP A 87 -7.01 -17.17 2.55
C ASP A 87 -5.70 -16.88 3.31
N GLU A 88 -4.60 -17.53 2.92
CA GLU A 88 -3.28 -17.32 3.54
C GLU A 88 -2.77 -15.88 3.34
N TYR A 89 -2.93 -15.33 2.13
CA TYR A 89 -2.53 -13.98 1.80
C TYR A 89 -3.37 -12.97 2.60
N PHE A 90 -4.69 -13.16 2.65
CA PHE A 90 -5.58 -12.31 3.43
C PHE A 90 -5.24 -12.33 4.93
N ALA A 91 -4.98 -13.50 5.50
CA ALA A 91 -4.58 -13.61 6.91
C ALA A 91 -3.31 -12.80 7.21
N ARG A 92 -2.30 -12.87 6.32
CA ARG A 92 -1.08 -12.04 6.42
C ARG A 92 -1.40 -10.56 6.27
N PHE A 93 -2.22 -10.19 5.28
CA PHE A 93 -2.64 -8.81 5.07
C PHE A 93 -3.31 -8.22 6.32
N ALA A 94 -4.25 -8.95 6.92
CA ALA A 94 -4.97 -8.53 8.12
C ALA A 94 -4.06 -8.38 9.35
N ASP A 95 -3.03 -9.25 9.49
CA ASP A 95 -2.01 -9.13 10.55
C ASP A 95 -1.10 -7.90 10.36
N ILE A 96 -0.75 -7.59 9.12
CA ILE A 96 0.08 -6.43 8.79
C ILE A 96 -0.69 -5.13 9.02
N PHE A 97 -1.92 -5.05 8.50
CA PHE A 97 -2.73 -3.84 8.40
C PHE A 97 -3.88 -3.82 9.40
N THR A 98 -3.54 -4.03 10.67
CA THR A 98 -4.51 -3.96 11.78
C THR A 98 -5.29 -2.64 11.82
N GLN A 99 -6.58 -2.73 12.14
CA GLN A 99 -7.41 -1.58 12.42
C GLN A 99 -6.98 -0.98 13.79
N PRO A 100 -6.64 0.32 13.87
CA PRO A 100 -6.12 0.91 15.10
C PRO A 100 -7.17 1.04 16.21
N THR A 101 -8.41 1.38 15.85
CA THR A 101 -9.55 1.51 16.77
C THR A 101 -10.84 1.12 16.06
N ALA A 102 -11.88 0.70 16.79
CA ALA A 102 -13.17 0.35 16.20
C ALA A 102 -13.86 1.51 15.46
N ASP A 103 -13.53 2.76 15.81
CA ASP A 103 -14.10 3.97 15.21
C ASP A 103 -13.37 4.39 13.92
N THR A 104 -12.22 3.78 13.61
CA THR A 104 -11.48 4.08 12.37
C THR A 104 -12.09 3.34 11.20
N LEU A 105 -12.61 4.07 10.21
CA LEU A 105 -13.16 3.48 8.99
C LEU A 105 -12.02 2.95 8.10
N MET A 106 -12.10 1.66 7.74
CA MET A 106 -11.18 1.02 6.81
C MET A 106 -11.88 0.88 5.45
N ILE A 107 -11.28 1.42 4.39
CA ILE A 107 -11.80 1.39 3.01
C ILE A 107 -10.81 0.63 2.14
N TYR A 108 -11.32 -0.31 1.35
CA TYR A 108 -10.52 -1.12 0.43
C TYR A 108 -11.11 -1.02 -0.97
N ILE A 109 -10.32 -0.54 -1.92
CA ILE A 109 -10.63 -0.62 -3.34
C ILE A 109 -9.65 -1.58 -4.02
N PRO A 110 -10.07 -2.27 -5.09
CA PRO A 110 -9.21 -3.22 -5.79
C PRO A 110 -8.25 -2.55 -6.78
N GLY A 111 -7.10 -3.18 -7.01
CA GLY A 111 -6.20 -2.90 -8.13
C GLY A 111 -6.22 -3.99 -9.22
N ASP A 112 -5.31 -3.92 -10.18
CA ASP A 112 -5.25 -4.88 -11.28
C ASP A 112 -4.63 -6.22 -10.84
N ASN A 113 -3.71 -6.23 -9.86
CA ASN A 113 -3.20 -7.49 -9.28
C ASN A 113 -4.22 -8.19 -8.38
N ASP A 114 -5.26 -7.48 -7.93
CA ASP A 114 -6.33 -8.06 -7.12
C ASP A 114 -7.43 -8.73 -7.96
N LEU A 115 -7.76 -8.16 -9.14
CA LEU A 115 -8.89 -8.61 -9.98
C LEU A 115 -8.47 -9.31 -11.27
N GLY A 116 -7.28 -8.99 -11.77
CA GLY A 116 -6.81 -9.31 -13.11
C GLY A 116 -6.56 -8.05 -13.93
N ARG A 117 -5.67 -8.16 -14.91
CA ARG A 117 -5.30 -7.10 -15.83
C ARG A 117 -5.68 -7.45 -17.26
N ASP A 118 -6.45 -6.57 -17.90
CA ASP A 118 -6.87 -6.75 -19.29
C ASP A 118 -5.68 -7.03 -20.22
N GLY A 119 -5.83 -8.05 -21.07
CA GLY A 119 -4.79 -8.53 -22.00
C GLY A 119 -3.73 -9.49 -21.43
N LEU A 120 -3.64 -9.69 -20.11
CA LEU A 120 -2.77 -10.72 -19.49
C LEU A 120 -3.58 -11.74 -18.70
N GLU A 121 -4.43 -11.24 -17.80
CA GLU A 121 -5.26 -12.01 -16.88
C GLU A 121 -6.66 -11.42 -16.90
N PRO A 122 -7.62 -12.03 -17.62
CA PRO A 122 -8.94 -11.45 -17.77
C PRO A 122 -9.59 -11.26 -16.40
N ILE A 123 -10.18 -10.07 -16.18
CA ILE A 123 -10.95 -9.78 -14.98
C ILE A 123 -12.12 -10.77 -14.91
N SER A 124 -12.11 -11.65 -13.91
CA SER A 124 -13.15 -12.66 -13.73
C SER A 124 -14.19 -12.20 -12.73
N ALA A 125 -15.45 -12.60 -12.93
CA ALA A 125 -16.52 -12.35 -11.96
C ALA A 125 -16.22 -12.99 -10.60
N GLU A 126 -15.47 -14.11 -10.61
CA GLU A 126 -15.00 -14.79 -9.41
C GLU A 126 -14.01 -13.95 -8.62
N ASN A 127 -13.00 -13.35 -9.25
CA ASN A 127 -12.03 -12.48 -8.58
C ASN A 127 -12.69 -11.25 -7.97
N VAL A 128 -13.62 -10.62 -8.72
CA VAL A 128 -14.40 -9.47 -8.23
C VAL A 128 -15.24 -9.87 -7.01
N GLN A 129 -15.92 -11.02 -7.06
CA GLN A 129 -16.74 -11.49 -5.96
C GLN A 129 -15.89 -11.89 -4.75
N ARG A 130 -14.73 -12.53 -4.97
CA ARG A 130 -13.80 -12.92 -3.92
C ARG A 130 -13.23 -11.69 -3.21
N PHE A 131 -12.74 -10.69 -3.95
CA PHE A 131 -12.25 -9.43 -3.36
C PHE A 131 -13.32 -8.78 -2.49
N ARG A 132 -14.56 -8.67 -3.00
CA ARG A 132 -15.71 -8.14 -2.25
C ARG A 132 -15.96 -8.86 -0.94
N GLN A 133 -15.89 -10.19 -0.94
CA GLN A 133 -16.16 -10.99 0.25
C GLN A 133 -15.09 -10.81 1.33
N TYR A 134 -13.82 -10.84 0.96
CA TYR A 134 -12.72 -10.74 1.93
C TYR A 134 -12.53 -9.31 2.46
N PHE A 135 -12.64 -8.31 1.59
CA PHE A 135 -12.37 -6.92 1.95
C PHE A 135 -13.63 -6.10 2.26
N ALA A 136 -14.81 -6.72 2.22
CA ALA A 136 -16.11 -6.04 2.37
C ALA A 136 -16.21 -4.79 1.47
N GLU A 137 -15.74 -4.92 0.22
CA GLU A 137 -15.73 -3.84 -0.76
C GLU A 137 -17.16 -3.37 -1.04
N GLN A 138 -17.31 -2.06 -1.17
CA GLN A 138 -18.58 -1.36 -1.38
C GLN A 138 -18.40 -0.29 -2.44
N PRO A 139 -19.48 0.08 -3.16
CA PRO A 139 -19.41 1.15 -4.14
C PRO A 139 -19.08 2.51 -3.52
N SER A 140 -19.49 2.75 -2.27
CA SER A 140 -19.18 3.96 -1.54
C SER A 140 -19.22 3.76 -0.02
N TRP A 141 -18.61 4.69 0.71
CA TRP A 141 -18.63 4.74 2.18
C TRP A 141 -18.93 6.16 2.65
N GLU A 142 -19.78 6.29 3.66
CA GLU A 142 -20.15 7.57 4.23
C GLU A 142 -19.67 7.69 5.68
N LEU A 143 -19.01 8.80 6.00
CA LEU A 143 -18.51 9.10 7.33
C LEU A 143 -19.33 10.21 7.99
N LEU A 144 -20.44 9.83 8.62
CA LEU A 144 -21.29 10.71 9.45
C LEU A 144 -21.64 12.05 8.77
N GLY A 145 -21.97 12.04 7.47
CA GLY A 145 -22.28 13.25 6.69
C GLY A 145 -21.09 14.20 6.42
N ARG A 146 -19.87 13.87 6.86
CA ARG A 146 -18.68 14.73 6.64
C ARG A 146 -18.02 14.50 5.29
N ALA A 147 -17.96 13.25 4.87
CA ALA A 147 -17.37 12.86 3.60
C ALA A 147 -18.02 11.57 3.10
N LYS A 148 -18.17 11.50 1.78
CA LYS A 148 -18.53 10.29 1.05
C LYS A 148 -17.37 9.90 0.13
N PHE A 149 -16.88 8.70 0.32
CA PHE A 149 -15.80 8.10 -0.47
C PHE A 149 -16.42 7.20 -1.53
N TYR A 150 -16.09 7.43 -2.80
CA TYR A 150 -16.59 6.66 -3.92
C TYR A 150 -15.50 5.77 -4.49
N ASN A 151 -15.79 4.47 -4.65
CA ASN A 151 -14.94 3.58 -5.42
C ASN A 151 -15.18 3.80 -6.91
N ILE A 152 -14.31 4.57 -7.56
CA ILE A 152 -14.33 4.75 -9.01
C ILE A 152 -13.37 3.73 -9.62
N ASN A 153 -13.86 2.53 -9.86
CA ASN A 153 -13.01 1.41 -10.22
C ASN A 153 -12.73 1.39 -11.72
N ARG A 154 -11.57 1.94 -12.11
CA ARG A 154 -11.08 1.97 -13.49
C ARG A 154 -10.56 0.61 -13.98
N VAL A 155 -10.21 -0.32 -13.08
CA VAL A 155 -9.73 -1.66 -13.45
C VAL A 155 -10.87 -2.44 -14.11
N SER A 156 -12.04 -2.52 -13.46
CA SER A 156 -13.23 -3.19 -14.00
C SER A 156 -14.21 -2.25 -14.71
N MET A 157 -13.86 -0.97 -14.87
CA MET A 157 -14.72 0.07 -15.47
C MET A 157 -16.12 0.16 -14.82
N THR A 158 -16.18 0.08 -13.49
CA THR A 158 -17.43 0.12 -12.73
C THR A 158 -17.55 1.39 -11.89
N LEU A 159 -18.73 2.01 -11.94
CA LEU A 159 -19.10 3.16 -11.12
C LEU A 159 -20.03 2.74 -9.98
N PRO A 160 -20.12 3.53 -8.89
CA PRO A 160 -21.16 3.39 -7.90
C PRO A 160 -22.56 3.46 -8.54
N PRO A 161 -23.59 2.79 -7.96
CA PRO A 161 -24.97 2.90 -8.43
C PRO A 161 -25.48 4.35 -8.43
N ALA A 162 -26.42 4.69 -9.31
CA ALA A 162 -26.99 6.04 -9.36
C ALA A 162 -27.71 6.43 -8.05
N ASP A 163 -28.25 5.47 -7.31
CA ASP A 163 -28.90 5.72 -6.01
C ASP A 163 -27.92 6.23 -4.94
N ASP A 164 -26.60 6.06 -5.16
CA ASP A 164 -25.56 6.66 -4.30
C ASP A 164 -25.39 8.17 -4.50
N LEU A 165 -26.08 8.77 -5.47
CA LEU A 165 -26.11 10.22 -5.72
C LEU A 165 -26.97 10.97 -4.68
N ASN A 166 -26.67 10.81 -3.40
CA ASN A 166 -27.23 11.68 -2.36
C ASN A 166 -26.28 12.85 -2.14
N TYR A 167 -26.50 13.95 -2.88
CA TYR A 167 -25.66 15.14 -2.78
C TYR A 167 -25.99 15.91 -1.49
N ASP A 168 -25.20 15.69 -0.46
CA ASP A 168 -25.16 16.57 0.70
C ASP A 168 -24.13 17.67 0.45
N ALA A 169 -24.59 18.92 0.37
CA ALA A 169 -23.73 20.08 0.12
C ALA A 169 -22.69 20.30 1.24
N GLN A 170 -22.88 19.70 2.42
CA GLN A 170 -21.95 19.77 3.55
C GLN A 170 -20.94 18.60 3.55
N SER A 171 -21.22 17.52 2.80
CA SER A 171 -20.36 16.34 2.72
C SER A 171 -19.34 16.47 1.58
N ARG A 172 -18.09 16.10 1.85
CA ARG A 172 -17.02 16.08 0.84
C ARG A 172 -17.14 14.87 -0.07
N SER A 173 -17.10 15.08 -1.38
CA SER A 173 -17.05 14.00 -2.38
C SER A 173 -15.60 13.62 -2.66
N ILE A 174 -15.18 12.42 -2.25
CA ILE A 174 -13.80 11.95 -2.40
C ILE A 174 -13.79 10.74 -3.31
N PHE A 175 -13.06 10.81 -4.43
CA PHE A 175 -12.87 9.64 -5.29
C PHE A 175 -11.65 8.85 -4.85
N LEU A 176 -11.82 7.54 -4.81
CA LEU A 176 -10.76 6.56 -4.66
C LEU A 176 -10.71 5.76 -5.96
N SER A 177 -9.55 5.71 -6.60
CA SER A 177 -9.30 4.86 -7.75
C SER A 177 -7.92 4.22 -7.63
N HIS A 178 -7.73 3.00 -8.11
CA HIS A 178 -6.39 2.43 -8.16
C HIS A 178 -5.59 3.07 -9.30
N MET A 179 -6.16 3.09 -10.51
CA MET A 179 -5.56 3.76 -11.67
C MET A 179 -5.98 5.23 -11.70
N SER A 180 -5.11 6.12 -12.20
CA SER A 180 -5.45 7.54 -12.35
C SER A 180 -6.72 7.74 -13.20
N LEU A 181 -7.57 8.69 -12.82
CA LEU A 181 -8.76 9.08 -13.58
C LEU A 181 -8.47 10.22 -14.57
N LEU A 182 -7.42 11.01 -14.34
CA LEU A 182 -7.05 12.12 -15.20
C LEU A 182 -6.05 11.72 -16.30
N LYS A 183 -5.12 10.81 -16.00
CA LYS A 183 -4.16 10.30 -16.98
C LYS A 183 -4.87 9.39 -17.96
N SER A 184 -4.74 9.69 -19.25
CA SER A 184 -5.42 9.00 -20.35
C SER A 184 -6.93 8.90 -20.10
N ALA A 185 -7.54 9.99 -19.61
CA ALA A 185 -8.96 10.05 -19.31
C ALA A 185 -9.82 9.76 -20.55
N GLY A 186 -10.95 9.09 -20.34
CA GLY A 186 -11.91 8.77 -21.38
C GLY A 186 -13.35 8.96 -20.89
N GLU A 187 -14.32 8.42 -21.63
CA GLU A 187 -15.74 8.54 -21.31
C GLU A 187 -16.08 8.09 -19.89
N PHE A 188 -15.46 6.99 -19.42
CA PHE A 188 -15.60 6.52 -18.04
C PHE A 188 -15.23 7.59 -17.00
N SER A 189 -14.06 8.23 -17.15
CA SER A 189 -13.62 9.29 -16.25
C SER A 189 -14.56 10.51 -16.30
N ALA A 190 -14.99 10.90 -17.50
CA ALA A 190 -15.92 12.02 -17.68
C ALA A 190 -17.27 11.73 -17.01
N GLN A 191 -17.83 10.54 -17.22
CA GLN A 191 -19.08 10.10 -16.60
C GLN A 191 -18.97 10.10 -15.06
N ALA A 192 -17.88 9.58 -14.50
CA ALA A 192 -17.65 9.60 -13.06
C ALA A 192 -17.62 11.04 -12.50
N VAL A 193 -16.83 11.91 -13.13
CA VAL A 193 -16.66 13.31 -12.71
C VAL A 193 -17.97 14.09 -12.83
N ASP A 194 -18.74 13.87 -13.90
CA ASP A 194 -20.02 14.54 -14.14
C ASP A 194 -21.09 14.10 -13.13
N ALA A 195 -21.18 12.79 -12.88
CA ALA A 195 -22.17 12.22 -11.99
C ALA A 195 -21.88 12.53 -10.52
N PHE A 196 -20.67 12.25 -10.03
CA PHE A 196 -20.36 12.25 -8.60
C PHE A 196 -19.54 13.47 -8.11
N ARG A 197 -19.10 14.35 -9.03
CA ARG A 197 -18.52 15.69 -8.75
C ARG A 197 -17.50 15.69 -7.59
N PRO A 198 -16.29 15.15 -7.80
CA PRO A 198 -15.30 15.03 -6.72
C PRO A 198 -14.76 16.40 -6.29
N ASP A 199 -14.54 16.56 -4.99
CA ASP A 199 -13.69 17.63 -4.45
C ASP A 199 -12.20 17.29 -4.60
N VAL A 200 -11.85 16.01 -4.45
CA VAL A 200 -10.49 15.48 -4.62
C VAL A 200 -10.52 14.03 -5.08
N ILE A 201 -9.54 13.65 -5.90
CA ILE A 201 -9.31 12.29 -6.37
C ILE A 201 -7.98 11.78 -5.78
N PHE A 202 -8.01 10.61 -5.13
CA PHE A 202 -6.81 9.89 -4.72
C PHE A 202 -6.65 8.64 -5.57
N SER A 203 -5.50 8.54 -6.22
CA SER A 203 -5.15 7.44 -7.13
C SER A 203 -3.82 6.77 -6.75
N ALA A 204 -3.51 5.60 -7.30
CA ALA A 204 -2.30 4.82 -7.03
C ALA A 204 -1.64 4.32 -8.34
N ASN A 205 -1.13 3.08 -8.38
CA ASN A 205 -0.62 2.35 -9.55
C ASN A 205 0.70 2.88 -10.17
N ASP A 206 0.95 4.19 -10.17
CA ASP A 206 2.19 4.78 -10.71
C ASP A 206 3.39 4.62 -9.74
N HIS A 207 3.18 4.05 -8.55
CA HIS A 207 4.18 3.83 -7.49
C HIS A 207 4.95 5.08 -7.07
N SER A 208 4.41 6.27 -7.35
CA SER A 208 5.11 7.54 -7.21
C SER A 208 4.15 8.67 -6.84
N SER A 209 4.62 9.54 -5.94
CA SER A 209 3.84 10.68 -5.46
C SER A 209 3.79 11.79 -6.50
N LYS A 210 2.59 12.07 -7.03
CA LYS A 210 2.37 13.10 -8.06
C LYS A 210 1.05 13.84 -7.84
N VAL A 211 0.90 14.98 -8.48
CA VAL A 211 -0.33 15.80 -8.46
C VAL A 211 -0.65 16.35 -9.84
N ALA A 212 -1.93 16.43 -10.16
CA ALA A 212 -2.42 17.24 -11.26
C ALA A 212 -3.58 18.11 -10.79
N THR A 213 -3.63 19.32 -11.32
CA THR A 213 -4.79 20.19 -11.20
C THR A 213 -5.15 20.70 -12.58
N VAL A 214 -6.33 20.37 -13.07
CA VAL A 214 -6.73 20.65 -14.46
C VAL A 214 -8.15 21.20 -14.53
N PRO A 215 -8.46 22.10 -15.49
CA PRO A 215 -9.84 22.43 -15.79
C PRO A 215 -10.61 21.19 -16.24
N LYS A 216 -11.82 20.99 -15.72
CA LYS A 216 -12.72 19.90 -16.14
C LYS A 216 -12.96 19.89 -17.65
N SER A 217 -13.01 21.05 -18.28
CA SER A 217 -13.18 21.19 -19.74
C SER A 217 -12.05 20.56 -20.56
N ARG A 218 -10.87 20.35 -19.98
CA ARG A 218 -9.73 19.73 -20.66
C ARG A 218 -9.64 18.21 -20.47
N LEU A 219 -10.51 17.62 -19.66
CA LEU A 219 -10.43 16.21 -19.28
C LEU A 219 -10.35 15.26 -20.49
N LEU A 220 -11.06 15.56 -21.58
CA LEU A 220 -11.07 14.75 -22.81
C LEU A 220 -10.26 15.37 -23.97
N MET A 221 -9.57 16.50 -23.75
CA MET A 221 -8.92 17.25 -24.83
C MET A 221 -7.44 16.89 -25.01
N GLU A 222 -6.75 16.56 -23.92
CA GLU A 222 -5.33 16.25 -23.92
C GLU A 222 -5.00 15.24 -22.82
N ASP A 223 -3.91 14.50 -22.99
CA ASP A 223 -3.42 13.63 -21.93
C ASP A 223 -2.83 14.46 -20.79
N ILE A 224 -3.28 14.21 -19.57
CA ILE A 224 -2.95 15.02 -18.41
C ILE A 224 -1.67 14.52 -17.78
N THR A 225 -0.67 15.40 -17.71
CA THR A 225 0.61 15.10 -17.06
C THR A 225 0.60 15.51 -15.60
N HIS A 226 0.87 14.55 -14.71
CA HIS A 226 1.04 14.83 -13.28
C HIS A 226 2.46 15.29 -12.96
N SER A 227 2.55 16.35 -12.16
CA SER A 227 3.82 16.87 -11.64
C SER A 227 4.22 16.12 -10.36
N PRO A 228 5.51 15.91 -10.09
CA PRO A 228 5.94 15.27 -8.85
C PRO A 228 5.51 16.05 -7.60
N LEU A 229 5.05 15.33 -6.56
CA LEU A 229 4.54 15.92 -5.31
C LEU A 229 5.33 15.38 -4.11
N ASN A 230 5.92 16.26 -3.30
CA ASN A 230 6.75 15.90 -2.14
C ASN A 230 7.92 14.95 -2.41
N VAL A 231 8.42 14.85 -3.65
CA VAL A 231 9.51 13.92 -3.99
C VAL A 231 10.91 14.53 -3.85
N ASP A 232 11.04 15.84 -3.97
CA ASP A 232 12.33 16.52 -3.96
C ASP A 232 12.90 16.51 -2.55
N ARG A 233 14.21 16.28 -2.41
CA ARG A 233 14.85 16.11 -1.09
C ARG A 233 14.57 17.28 -0.14
N SER A 234 14.53 18.52 -0.65
CA SER A 234 14.25 19.72 0.12
C SER A 234 12.77 19.91 0.47
N LYS A 235 11.85 19.34 -0.33
CA LYS A 235 10.39 19.52 -0.20
C LYS A 235 9.67 18.29 0.32
N ARG A 236 10.42 17.24 0.65
CA ARG A 236 9.85 15.92 0.96
C ARG A 236 9.00 15.88 2.23
N HIS A 237 9.22 16.83 3.13
CA HIS A 237 8.50 16.96 4.39
C HIS A 237 7.53 18.13 4.38
N ASP A 238 7.41 18.83 3.24
CA ASP A 238 6.47 19.94 3.11
C ASP A 238 5.04 19.41 3.19
N VAL A 239 4.14 20.25 3.68
CA VAL A 239 2.71 20.01 3.63
C VAL A 239 2.17 20.85 2.48
N SER A 240 1.70 20.19 1.42
CA SER A 240 1.01 20.85 0.32
C SER A 240 -0.40 21.21 0.76
N VAL A 241 -0.84 22.42 0.43
CA VAL A 241 -2.15 22.95 0.82
C VAL A 241 -2.92 23.29 -0.44
N PHE A 242 -4.16 22.81 -0.52
CA PHE A 242 -5.06 23.02 -1.65
C PHE A 242 -6.38 23.60 -1.13
N ASP A 243 -6.86 24.66 -1.79
CA ASP A 243 -8.17 25.26 -1.53
C ASP A 243 -9.21 24.61 -2.45
N LEU A 244 -10.00 23.71 -1.88
CA LEU A 244 -11.01 22.94 -2.61
C LEU A 244 -12.19 23.81 -3.05
N ALA A 245 -12.54 24.88 -2.29
CA ALA A 245 -13.61 25.79 -2.69
C ALA A 245 -13.20 26.57 -3.96
N SER A 246 -11.99 27.10 -3.97
CA SER A 246 -11.44 27.79 -5.15
C SER A 246 -11.38 26.88 -6.37
N LEU A 247 -10.94 25.62 -6.20
CA LEU A 247 -10.91 24.64 -7.30
C LEU A 247 -12.31 24.33 -7.83
N ARG A 248 -13.30 24.14 -6.94
CA ARG A 248 -14.70 23.90 -7.31
C ARG A 248 -15.29 25.06 -8.09
N LEU A 249 -15.09 26.29 -7.62
CA LEU A 249 -15.54 27.51 -8.30
C LEU A 249 -14.93 27.65 -9.70
N GLN A 250 -13.65 27.29 -9.84
CA GLN A 250 -12.94 27.32 -11.12
C GLN A 250 -13.21 26.09 -12.01
N GLN A 251 -14.07 25.16 -11.56
CA GLN A 251 -14.35 23.88 -12.23
C GLN A 251 -13.06 23.11 -12.54
N ARG A 252 -12.15 23.06 -11.57
CA ARG A 252 -10.88 22.35 -11.65
C ARG A 252 -10.93 21.05 -10.85
N LEU A 253 -10.36 20.00 -11.42
CA LEU A 253 -10.18 18.71 -10.78
C LEU A 253 -8.80 18.67 -10.13
N LEU A 254 -8.72 18.08 -8.94
CA LEU A 254 -7.48 17.78 -8.24
C LEU A 254 -7.33 16.27 -8.12
N GLU A 255 -6.23 15.73 -8.65
CA GLU A 255 -5.86 14.33 -8.44
C GLU A 255 -4.48 14.25 -7.82
N ILE A 256 -4.37 13.43 -6.77
CA ILE A 256 -3.11 13.11 -6.10
C ILE A 256 -2.86 11.61 -6.27
N LEU A 257 -1.72 11.26 -6.89
CA LEU A 257 -1.26 9.88 -6.99
C LEU A 257 -0.42 9.61 -5.75
N VAL A 258 -0.83 8.61 -4.99
CA VAL A 258 -0.20 8.18 -3.75
C VAL A 258 0.95 7.23 -4.08
N PRO A 259 2.14 7.40 -3.49
CA PRO A 259 3.25 6.48 -3.73
C PRO A 259 2.96 5.12 -3.10
N THR A 260 3.51 4.06 -3.68
CA THR A 260 3.49 2.73 -3.06
C THR A 260 4.14 2.77 -1.67
N CYS A 261 3.57 2.03 -0.73
CA CYS A 261 4.17 1.80 0.58
C CYS A 261 5.14 0.61 0.60
N SER A 262 5.18 -0.17 -0.49
CA SER A 262 5.98 -1.38 -0.61
C SER A 262 7.27 -1.15 -1.40
N TYR A 263 8.40 -1.52 -0.81
CA TYR A 263 9.68 -1.51 -1.54
C TYR A 263 9.77 -2.63 -2.57
N ARG A 264 8.82 -3.57 -2.59
CA ARG A 264 8.84 -4.69 -3.53
C ARG A 264 8.54 -4.28 -4.96
N MET A 265 8.03 -3.07 -5.16
CA MET A 265 7.66 -2.59 -6.49
C MET A 265 8.79 -1.91 -7.26
N GLY A 266 10.04 -2.11 -6.85
CA GLY A 266 11.19 -1.45 -7.46
C GLY A 266 11.31 0.04 -7.12
N ALA A 267 10.38 0.57 -6.33
CA ALA A 267 10.35 1.98 -5.97
C ALA A 267 11.34 2.28 -4.84
N MET A 268 12.23 3.26 -5.07
CA MET A 268 13.15 3.74 -4.03
C MET A 268 12.46 4.67 -3.03
N LYS A 269 11.48 5.45 -3.50
CA LYS A 269 10.73 6.43 -2.70
C LYS A 269 9.36 5.86 -2.37
N ILE A 270 9.26 5.30 -1.18
CA ILE A 270 8.04 4.64 -0.69
C ILE A 270 7.52 5.31 0.58
N GLY A 271 6.21 5.29 0.77
CA GLY A 271 5.58 6.04 1.85
C GLY A 271 4.08 5.79 1.95
N TYR A 272 3.45 6.50 2.88
CA TYR A 272 1.99 6.56 2.99
C TYR A 272 1.55 7.98 2.69
N GLY A 273 0.51 8.15 1.88
CA GLY A 273 -0.12 9.46 1.72
C GLY A 273 -0.85 9.82 3.01
N TYR A 274 -0.80 11.09 3.41
CA TYR A 274 -1.57 11.57 4.55
C TYR A 274 -2.27 12.87 4.19
N ALA A 275 -3.60 12.83 4.25
CA ALA A 275 -4.48 13.93 3.93
C ALA A 275 -5.24 14.38 5.17
N VAL A 276 -5.41 15.70 5.32
CA VAL A 276 -6.26 16.30 6.34
C VAL A 276 -7.20 17.27 5.65
N LEU A 277 -8.50 17.01 5.71
CA LEU A 277 -9.53 17.94 5.27
C LEU A 277 -10.03 18.77 6.46
N ASP A 278 -9.88 20.08 6.36
CA ASP A 278 -10.26 21.07 7.36
C ASP A 278 -11.11 22.14 6.67
N GLY A 279 -12.43 22.01 6.75
CA GLY A 279 -13.35 22.79 5.92
C GLY A 279 -13.09 22.54 4.43
N ASP A 280 -12.86 23.60 3.66
CA ASP A 280 -12.49 23.55 2.23
C ASP A 280 -10.96 23.45 2.00
N THR A 281 -10.16 23.33 3.06
CA THR A 281 -8.71 23.19 2.92
C THR A 281 -8.31 21.73 2.97
N LEU A 282 -7.65 21.25 1.92
CA LEU A 282 -6.94 19.97 1.92
C LEU A 282 -5.46 20.18 2.18
N LYS A 283 -4.94 19.57 3.23
CA LYS A 283 -3.51 19.47 3.51
C LYS A 283 -3.05 18.06 3.17
N TYR A 284 -1.98 17.93 2.38
CA TYR A 284 -1.43 16.63 1.99
C TYR A 284 0.08 16.59 2.20
N THR A 285 0.58 15.44 2.64
CA THR A 285 2.01 15.12 2.64
C THR A 285 2.22 13.63 2.46
N VAL A 286 3.48 13.21 2.31
CA VAL A 286 3.87 11.80 2.27
C VAL A 286 4.71 11.47 3.49
N LEU A 287 4.28 10.46 4.23
CA LEU A 287 5.04 9.84 5.31
C LEU A 287 6.08 8.89 4.71
N TRP A 288 7.17 9.48 4.21
CA TRP A 288 8.25 8.70 3.59
C TRP A 288 8.86 7.71 4.58
N THR A 289 9.01 6.47 4.16
CA THR A 289 9.72 5.46 4.94
C THR A 289 11.22 5.47 4.62
N ALA A 290 11.99 4.69 5.39
CA ALA A 290 13.40 4.50 5.11
C ALA A 290 13.57 3.62 3.86
N GLN A 291 14.49 4.01 2.99
CA GLN A 291 14.75 3.29 1.73
C GLN A 291 15.32 1.91 2.02
N ARG A 292 14.47 0.88 1.88
CA ARG A 292 14.78 -0.49 2.31
C ARG A 292 15.96 -1.09 1.54
N TYR A 293 16.12 -0.75 0.27
CA TYR A 293 17.24 -1.22 -0.55
C TYR A 293 18.62 -0.88 0.03
N TYR A 294 18.81 0.31 0.61
CA TYR A 294 20.08 0.65 1.27
C TYR A 294 20.31 -0.15 2.55
N GLN A 295 19.24 -0.47 3.28
CA GLN A 295 19.34 -1.34 4.46
C GLN A 295 19.74 -2.76 4.05
N LEU A 296 19.08 -3.32 3.02
CA LEU A 296 19.40 -4.64 2.50
C LEU A 296 20.82 -4.71 1.95
N ALA A 297 21.28 -3.68 1.23
CA ALA A 297 22.66 -3.57 0.77
C ALA A 297 23.64 -3.55 1.96
N SER A 298 23.34 -2.77 3.01
CA SER A 298 24.17 -2.73 4.23
C SER A 298 24.24 -4.09 4.93
N TYR A 299 23.14 -4.84 5.00
CA TYR A 299 23.12 -6.17 5.60
C TYR A 299 23.97 -7.15 4.80
N SER A 300 23.87 -7.12 3.46
CA SER A 300 24.69 -7.94 2.57
C SER A 300 26.18 -7.65 2.75
N LEU A 301 26.57 -6.38 2.87
CA LEU A 301 27.96 -5.98 3.12
C LEU A 301 28.49 -6.46 4.48
N LEU A 302 27.64 -6.63 5.48
CA LEU A 302 28.02 -7.15 6.81
C LEU A 302 28.07 -8.69 6.86
N ILE A 303 27.24 -9.38 6.07
CA ILE A 303 27.20 -10.84 6.03
C ILE A 303 28.46 -11.43 5.38
N ILE A 304 29.02 -10.77 4.36
CA ILE A 304 30.24 -11.21 3.65
C ILE A 304 31.44 -11.36 4.62
N PRO A 305 31.86 -10.34 5.38
CA PRO A 305 32.98 -10.47 6.32
C PRO A 305 32.68 -11.46 7.44
N LEU A 306 31.43 -11.54 7.90
CA LEU A 306 31.02 -12.52 8.91
C LEU A 306 31.18 -13.97 8.40
N LYS A 307 30.78 -14.24 7.15
CA LYS A 307 30.99 -15.55 6.51
C LYS A 307 32.48 -15.88 6.36
N LEU A 308 33.30 -14.90 5.97
CA LEU A 308 34.75 -15.08 5.88
C LEU A 308 35.37 -15.40 7.24
N LEU A 309 34.97 -14.68 8.30
CA LEU A 309 35.43 -14.91 9.66
C LEU A 309 35.00 -16.30 10.17
N CYS A 310 33.72 -16.67 10.01
CA CYS A 310 33.23 -17.99 10.38
C CYS A 310 33.93 -19.11 9.61
N GLY A 311 34.19 -18.90 8.31
CA GLY A 311 34.96 -19.84 7.49
C GLY A 311 36.40 -20.01 7.97
N GLN A 312 37.06 -18.91 8.37
CA GLN A 312 38.41 -18.97 8.96
C GLN A 312 38.42 -19.73 10.30
N ILE A 313 37.44 -19.47 11.17
CA ILE A 313 37.29 -20.19 12.44
C ILE A 313 37.04 -21.68 12.19
N TRP A 314 36.14 -22.01 11.27
CA TRP A 314 35.84 -23.39 10.89
C TRP A 314 37.08 -24.10 10.35
N CYS A 315 37.82 -23.48 9.42
CA CYS A 315 39.08 -24.01 8.90
C CYS A 315 40.13 -24.21 10.01
N ALA A 316 40.23 -23.29 10.97
CA ALA A 316 41.16 -23.42 12.11
C ALA A 316 40.78 -24.59 13.02
N LEU A 317 39.49 -24.77 13.31
CA LEU A 317 38.98 -25.90 14.09
C LEU A 317 39.21 -27.23 13.36
N PHE A 318 38.91 -27.31 12.06
CA PHE A 318 39.13 -28.53 11.27
C PHE A 318 40.62 -28.86 11.13
N LYS A 319 41.51 -27.88 10.93
CA LYS A 319 42.96 -28.11 10.96
C LYS A 319 43.41 -28.71 12.28
N ARG A 320 42.85 -28.26 13.41
CA ARG A 320 43.16 -28.81 14.74
C ARG A 320 42.75 -30.28 14.87
N TYR A 321 41.57 -30.64 14.35
CA TYR A 321 41.12 -32.04 14.34
C TYR A 321 41.94 -32.92 13.37
N TRP A 322 42.33 -32.41 12.20
CA TRP A 322 43.11 -33.18 11.22
C TRP A 322 44.57 -33.37 11.64
N CYS A 323 45.17 -32.40 12.33
CA CYS A 323 46.53 -32.52 12.86
C CYS A 323 46.64 -33.56 14.00
N CYS A 324 45.58 -33.81 14.77
CA CYS A 324 45.56 -34.86 15.81
C CYS A 324 45.55 -36.29 15.23
N CYS A 325 45.21 -36.46 13.96
CA CYS A 325 45.17 -37.77 13.28
C CYS A 325 46.43 -38.10 12.48
N ARG A 326 47.49 -37.28 12.55
CA ARG A 326 48.76 -37.58 11.86
C ARG A 326 49.53 -38.64 12.65
N PRO A 327 49.78 -39.86 12.11
CA PRO A 327 50.50 -40.88 12.84
C PRO A 327 51.91 -40.36 13.17
N ARG A 328 52.25 -40.42 14.45
CA ARG A 328 53.57 -40.03 14.95
C ARG A 328 54.57 -41.06 14.40
N ASN A 329 55.41 -40.68 13.42
CA ASN A 329 56.51 -41.53 12.99
C ASN A 329 57.37 -41.85 14.21
N ARG A 330 57.28 -43.09 14.70
CA ARG A 330 58.19 -43.62 15.71
C ARG A 330 59.55 -43.75 15.03
N THR A 331 60.51 -42.93 15.42
CA THR A 331 61.92 -43.12 15.09
C THR A 331 62.33 -44.53 15.53
N PRO A 332 62.87 -45.38 14.64
CA PRO A 332 63.38 -46.67 15.04
C PRO A 332 64.65 -46.46 15.87
N TYR A 333 64.66 -46.99 17.09
CA TYR A 333 65.85 -47.08 17.94
C TYR A 333 66.91 -47.91 17.20
N LEU A 334 68.11 -47.36 17.03
CA LEU A 334 69.29 -48.13 16.61
C LEU A 334 69.62 -49.19 17.67
N PRO A 335 69.92 -50.44 17.30
CA PRO A 335 70.42 -51.42 18.26
C PRO A 335 71.89 -51.11 18.58
N LEU A 336 72.20 -51.01 19.87
CA LEU A 336 73.56 -51.03 20.40
C LEU A 336 74.17 -52.40 20.10
N HIS A 337 75.29 -52.40 19.40
CA HIS A 337 76.17 -53.56 19.24
C HIS A 337 76.60 -54.09 20.63
N THR A 338 76.40 -55.38 20.86
CA THR A 338 77.09 -56.14 21.92
C THR A 338 78.24 -56.91 21.30
N ASN A 339 79.44 -56.60 21.80
CA ASN A 339 80.74 -57.28 21.77
C ASN A 339 81.00 -58.38 20.72
#